data_AF-A0A5N5MJY1-F1
#
_entry.id   AF-A0A5N5MJY1-F1
#
_cell.length_a   1.000
_cell.length_b   1.000
_cell.length_c   1.000
_cell.angle_alpha   90.00
_cell.angle_beta   90.00
_cell.angle_gamma   90.00
#
_symmetry.space_group_name_H-M   'P 1'
#
loop_
_entity.id
_entity.type
_entity.pdbx_description
1 polymer ?
#
loop_
_entity_poly.entity_id
_entity_poly.type
_entity_poly.pdbx_seq_one_letter_code
_entity_poly.pdbx_strand_id
1 'polypeptide(L)'
;MCLSLQTQSLDIGPTAPNIETKCLPSGLSKDNLPLAAEQTRQECHQLKLDTVSLQPFLFSEGLLSAHAHRNIIDKLKFWFQLAKILRTDLIRMPTNFLQEGTTGDVDRIVSDLTEFARLGLEQSPVIRFA
;
A
#
# COMPACT_ATOMS: atom_id res chain seq x y z
N MET A 1 -23.58 -28.66 -19.23
CA MET A 1 -24.34 -27.40 -19.41
C MET A 1 -23.42 -26.28 -18.94
N CYS A 2 -22.65 -25.71 -19.87
CA CYS A 2 -21.59 -24.74 -19.59
C CYS A 2 -22.09 -23.39 -20.11
N LEU A 3 -22.34 -22.43 -19.22
CA LEU A 3 -22.78 -21.08 -19.58
C LEU A 3 -21.55 -20.20 -19.78
N SER A 4 -21.26 -19.93 -21.05
CA SER A 4 -20.31 -18.94 -21.54
C SER A 4 -20.82 -17.52 -21.27
N LEU A 5 -20.10 -16.73 -20.48
CA LEU A 5 -20.22 -15.27 -20.48
C LEU A 5 -19.07 -14.70 -21.30
N GLN A 6 -19.40 -14.19 -22.48
CA GLN A 6 -18.50 -13.45 -23.36
C GLN A 6 -18.25 -12.06 -22.75
N THR A 7 -17.02 -11.77 -22.36
CA THR A 7 -16.57 -10.39 -22.14
C THR A 7 -16.26 -9.76 -23.49
N GLN A 8 -17.05 -8.74 -23.84
CA GLN A 8 -16.85 -7.90 -25.02
C GLN A 8 -15.63 -7.01 -24.77
N SER A 9 -14.56 -7.22 -25.53
CA SER A 9 -13.36 -6.39 -25.53
C SER A 9 -13.65 -5.03 -26.17
N LEU A 10 -13.52 -3.96 -25.40
CA LEU A 10 -13.39 -2.60 -25.94
C LEU A 10 -12.02 -2.47 -26.61
N ASP A 11 -12.05 -2.17 -27.90
CA ASP A 11 -10.88 -2.07 -28.78
C ASP A 11 -10.12 -0.77 -28.47
N ILE A 12 -9.10 -0.89 -27.61
CA ILE A 12 -8.11 0.16 -27.35
C ILE A 12 -6.88 -0.24 -28.17
N GLY A 13 -6.38 0.68 -29.01
CA GLY A 13 -5.22 0.48 -29.89
C GLY A 13 -3.96 0.00 -29.17
N PRO A 14 -2.82 -0.19 -29.86
CA PRO A 14 -1.71 -1.02 -29.39
C PRO A 14 -0.99 -0.38 -28.20
N THR A 15 -1.51 -0.59 -26.99
CA THR A 15 -0.96 -0.06 -25.75
C THR A 15 -0.92 -1.17 -24.71
N ALA A 16 0.31 -1.58 -24.40
CA ALA A 16 0.78 -2.42 -23.30
C ALA A 16 0.17 -3.84 -23.20
N PRO A 17 1.01 -4.87 -23.00
CA PRO A 17 0.50 -6.22 -22.74
C PRO A 17 -0.34 -6.21 -21.46
N ASN A 18 -1.61 -6.61 -21.58
CA ASN A 18 -2.47 -6.96 -20.46
C ASN A 18 -1.73 -8.00 -19.59
N ILE A 19 -1.25 -7.60 -18.41
CA ILE A 19 -0.59 -8.54 -17.50
C ILE A 19 -1.67 -9.34 -16.79
N GLU A 20 -1.98 -10.51 -17.35
CA GLU A 20 -2.68 -11.56 -16.62
C GLU A 20 -1.82 -11.94 -15.40
N THR A 21 -2.40 -11.88 -14.20
CA THR A 21 -1.87 -12.35 -12.90
C THR A 21 -1.41 -13.81 -12.86
N LYS A 22 -1.45 -14.49 -14.02
CA LYS A 22 -1.08 -15.88 -14.26
C LYS A 22 0.44 -16.12 -14.33
N CYS A 23 1.25 -15.08 -14.54
CA CYS A 23 2.70 -15.21 -14.74
C CYS A 23 3.58 -15.05 -13.48
N LEU A 24 3.02 -14.73 -12.31
CA LEU A 24 3.79 -14.64 -11.07
C LEU A 24 3.67 -15.94 -10.27
N PRO A 25 4.78 -16.59 -9.85
CA PRO A 25 4.71 -17.79 -9.02
C PRO A 25 3.95 -17.46 -7.72
N SER A 26 2.85 -18.15 -7.44
CA SER A 26 1.91 -17.94 -6.30
C SER A 26 0.78 -16.89 -6.43
N GLY A 27 0.57 -16.25 -7.60
CA GLY A 27 -0.61 -15.39 -7.83
C GLY A 27 -0.63 -14.10 -6.99
N LEU A 28 -1.80 -13.66 -6.50
CA LEU A 28 -1.95 -12.48 -5.62
C LEU A 28 -1.50 -12.80 -4.17
N SER A 29 -0.21 -13.08 -3.98
CA SER A 29 0.41 -13.32 -2.67
C SER A 29 1.21 -12.09 -2.20
N LYS A 30 1.34 -11.93 -0.88
CA LYS A 30 2.22 -10.92 -0.26
C LYS A 30 3.68 -11.08 -0.71
N ASP A 31 4.09 -12.31 -0.97
CA ASP A 31 5.46 -12.65 -1.39
C ASP A 31 5.78 -12.13 -2.80
N ASN A 32 4.75 -11.88 -3.62
CA ASN A 32 4.90 -11.35 -4.97
C ASN A 32 4.87 -9.82 -5.03
N LEU A 33 4.49 -9.14 -3.94
CA LEU A 33 4.39 -7.68 -3.94
C LEU A 33 5.73 -6.96 -4.21
N PRO A 34 6.89 -7.43 -3.71
CA PRO A 34 8.17 -6.82 -4.09
C PRO A 34 8.45 -6.91 -5.59
N LEU A 35 8.18 -8.08 -6.21
CA LEU A 35 8.36 -8.28 -7.65
C LEU A 35 7.39 -7.42 -8.46
N ALA A 36 6.12 -7.36 -8.05
CA ALA A 36 5.13 -6.49 -8.68
C ALA A 36 5.51 -5.00 -8.56
N ALA A 37 6.07 -4.58 -7.42
CA ALA A 37 6.55 -3.22 -7.21
C ALA A 37 7.76 -2.89 -8.12
N GLU A 38 8.69 -3.84 -8.32
CA GLU A 38 9.80 -3.67 -9.26
C GLU A 38 9.30 -3.51 -10.70
N GLN A 39 8.34 -4.32 -11.12
CA GLN A 39 7.72 -4.24 -12.44
C GLN A 39 6.99 -2.90 -12.63
N THR A 40 6.19 -2.49 -11.64
CA THR A 40 5.48 -1.20 -11.64
C THR A 40 6.46 -0.05 -11.80
N ARG A 41 7.57 -0.07 -11.04
CA ARG A 41 8.62 0.95 -11.12
C ARG A 41 9.27 0.99 -12.51
N GLN A 42 9.50 -0.16 -13.15
CA GLN A 42 10.05 -0.22 -14.50
C GLN A 42 9.10 0.39 -15.53
N GLU A 43 7.81 0.09 -15.43
CA GLU A 43 6.76 0.67 -16.30
C GLU A 43 6.65 2.18 -16.11
N CYS A 44 6.58 2.65 -14.86
CA CYS A 44 6.59 4.08 -14.55
C CYS A 44 7.82 4.78 -15.15
N HIS A 45 9.01 4.18 -15.01
CA HIS A 45 10.23 4.73 -15.60
C HIS A 45 10.16 4.83 -17.13
N GLN A 46 9.65 3.81 -17.81
CA GLN A 46 9.48 3.82 -19.28
C GLN A 46 8.51 4.91 -19.73
N LEU A 47 7.44 5.12 -18.96
CA LEU A 47 6.40 6.12 -19.22
C LEU A 47 6.75 7.52 -18.70
N LYS A 48 7.90 7.70 -18.05
CA LYS A 48 8.31 8.95 -17.38
C LYS A 48 7.29 9.42 -16.33
N LEU A 49 6.75 8.48 -15.56
CA LEU A 49 5.87 8.71 -14.43
C LEU A 49 6.63 8.51 -13.12
N ASP A 50 6.33 9.33 -12.13
CA ASP A 50 6.85 9.19 -10.78
C ASP A 50 5.77 8.68 -9.82
N THR A 51 6.16 7.81 -8.88
CA THR A 51 5.28 7.41 -7.79
C THR A 51 5.28 8.49 -6.71
N VAL A 52 4.20 9.26 -6.64
CA VAL A 52 4.12 10.41 -5.70
C VAL A 52 3.88 9.96 -4.26
N SER A 53 3.03 8.94 -4.04
CA SER A 53 2.73 8.43 -2.70
C SER A 53 2.09 7.05 -2.73
N LEU A 54 2.05 6.38 -1.57
CA LEU A 54 1.29 5.14 -1.36
C LEU A 54 0.19 5.36 -0.34
N GLN A 55 -1.00 4.79 -0.56
CA GLN A 55 -2.10 4.80 0.42
C GLN A 55 -2.58 3.37 0.74
N PRO A 56 -1.80 2.60 1.52
CA PRO A 56 -2.17 1.23 1.84
C PRO A 56 -2.93 1.10 3.16
N PHE A 57 -3.10 2.20 3.90
CA PHE A 57 -3.67 2.23 5.24
C PHE A 57 -5.08 2.80 5.24
N LEU A 58 -5.89 2.21 6.10
CA LEU A 58 -7.22 2.65 6.47
C LEU A 58 -7.41 2.25 7.93
N PHE A 59 -8.01 3.12 8.75
CA PHE A 59 -8.34 2.82 10.15
C PHE A 59 -7.14 2.41 11.03
N SER A 60 -6.09 3.21 11.07
CA SER A 60 -4.78 2.77 11.60
C SER A 60 -4.44 3.31 12.98
N GLU A 61 -5.03 4.44 13.36
CA GLU A 61 -4.79 5.14 14.60
C GLU A 61 -6.01 5.08 15.54
N GLY A 62 -5.77 5.31 16.83
CA GLY A 62 -6.82 5.42 17.84
C GLY A 62 -7.50 4.09 18.18
N LEU A 63 -6.91 2.95 17.82
CA LEU A 63 -7.50 1.61 18.01
C LEU A 63 -7.53 1.19 19.49
N LEU A 64 -8.64 0.55 19.91
CA LEU A 64 -8.77 -0.06 21.24
C LEU A 64 -7.84 -1.28 21.41
N SER A 65 -7.68 -2.07 20.35
CA SER A 65 -6.90 -3.30 20.40
C SER A 65 -5.41 -3.01 20.18
N ALA A 66 -4.61 -3.23 21.22
CA ALA A 66 -3.15 -3.18 21.11
C ALA A 66 -2.59 -4.23 20.11
N HIS A 67 -3.30 -5.34 19.89
CA HIS A 67 -2.91 -6.32 18.87
C HIS A 67 -3.14 -5.76 17.46
N ALA A 68 -4.28 -5.09 17.23
CA ALA A 68 -4.54 -4.44 15.95
C ALA A 68 -3.50 -3.34 15.66
N HIS A 69 -3.12 -2.55 16.66
CA HIS A 69 -2.04 -1.57 16.55
C HIS A 69 -0.72 -2.21 16.12
N ARG A 70 -0.30 -3.32 16.76
CA ARG A 70 0.92 -4.05 16.36
C ARG A 70 0.86 -4.54 14.91
N ASN A 71 -0.30 -5.01 14.44
CA ASN A 71 -0.48 -5.42 13.05
C ASN A 71 -0.30 -4.24 12.07
N ILE A 72 -0.70 -3.03 12.45
CA ILE A 72 -0.41 -1.81 11.67
C ILE A 72 1.10 -1.55 11.60
N ILE A 73 1.81 -1.66 12.72
CA ILE A 73 3.28 -1.48 12.77
C ILE A 73 4.00 -2.50 11.87
N ASP A 74 3.60 -3.76 11.90
CA ASP A 74 4.22 -4.79 11.04
C ASP A 74 3.88 -4.58 9.56
N LYS A 75 2.68 -4.11 9.27
CA LYS A 75 2.30 -3.67 7.92
C LYS A 75 3.17 -2.48 7.49
N LEU A 76 3.40 -1.49 8.35
CA LEU A 76 4.26 -0.33 8.08
C LEU A 76 5.67 -0.74 7.64
N LYS A 77 6.32 -1.64 8.40
CA LYS A 77 7.66 -2.14 8.08
C LYS A 77 7.71 -2.76 6.68
N PHE A 78 6.68 -3.53 6.32
CA PHE A 78 6.57 -4.11 4.99
C PHE A 78 6.37 -3.04 3.90
N TRP A 79 5.53 -2.04 4.14
CA TRP A 79 5.30 -0.96 3.19
C TRP A 79 6.49 -0.01 3.04
N PHE A 80 7.38 0.11 4.03
CA PHE A 80 8.66 0.82 3.85
C PHE A 80 9.54 0.17 2.79
N GLN A 81 9.55 -1.16 2.70
CA GLN A 81 10.27 -1.87 1.64
C GLN A 81 9.67 -1.54 0.27
N LEU A 82 8.34 -1.59 0.14
CA LEU A 82 7.66 -1.29 -1.12
C LEU A 82 7.84 0.17 -1.55
N ALA A 83 7.79 1.12 -0.62
CA ALA A 83 8.03 2.54 -0.88
C ALA A 83 9.42 2.78 -1.48
N LYS A 84 10.46 2.13 -0.94
CA LYS A 84 11.83 2.20 -1.46
C LYS A 84 11.94 1.62 -2.87
N ILE A 85 11.28 0.50 -3.15
CA ILE A 85 11.24 -0.10 -4.50
C ILE A 85 10.58 0.88 -5.48
N LEU A 86 9.42 1.42 -5.12
CA LEU A 86 8.66 2.37 -5.96
C LEU A 86 9.25 3.78 -5.99
N ARG A 87 10.36 4.02 -5.26
CA ARG A 87 11.06 5.31 -5.17
C ARG A 87 10.18 6.46 -4.69
N THR A 88 9.31 6.19 -3.74
CA THR A 88 8.54 7.21 -3.04
C THR A 88 8.91 7.25 -1.57
N ASP A 89 8.82 8.43 -1.00
CA ASP A 89 9.07 8.68 0.42
C ASP A 89 7.79 9.04 1.17
N LEU A 90 6.61 8.96 0.55
CA LEU A 90 5.36 9.45 1.13
C LEU A 90 4.32 8.33 1.27
N ILE A 91 3.94 8.02 2.50
CA ILE A 91 2.83 7.13 2.83
C ILE A 91 1.65 7.96 3.35
N ARG A 92 0.49 7.81 2.73
CA ARG A 92 -0.74 8.47 3.14
C ARG A 92 -1.40 7.71 4.29
N MET A 93 -1.82 8.46 5.31
CA MET A 93 -2.53 7.99 6.49
C MET A 93 -3.86 8.74 6.61
N PRO A 94 -4.92 8.25 5.98
CA PRO A 94 -6.24 8.86 6.13
C PRO A 94 -6.76 8.68 7.55
N THR A 95 -7.42 9.71 8.08
CA THR A 95 -8.03 9.66 9.41
C THR A 95 -9.05 8.52 9.54
N ASN A 96 -9.02 7.87 10.70
CA ASN A 96 -9.92 6.81 11.09
C ASN A 96 -11.34 7.37 11.32
N PHE A 97 -12.32 6.77 10.65
CA PHE A 97 -13.74 7.12 10.75
C PHE A 97 -14.61 5.94 11.23
N LEU A 98 -14.01 4.93 11.87
CA LEU A 98 -14.75 3.84 12.49
C LEU A 98 -15.60 4.35 13.67
N GLN A 99 -16.84 3.88 13.74
CA GLN A 99 -17.77 4.15 14.84
C GLN A 99 -17.50 3.28 16.08
N GLU A 100 -16.89 2.11 15.88
CA GLU A 100 -16.58 1.14 16.93
C GLU A 100 -15.12 0.67 16.80
N GLY A 101 -14.56 0.13 17.89
CA GLY A 101 -13.18 -0.38 17.88
C GLY A 101 -12.11 0.71 18.03
N THR A 102 -12.52 1.97 18.21
CA THR A 102 -11.65 3.13 18.45
C THR A 102 -11.87 3.69 19.85
N THR A 103 -10.84 4.35 20.37
CA THR A 103 -10.83 4.94 21.71
C THR A 103 -11.61 6.26 21.79
N GLY A 104 -11.75 6.97 20.66
CA GLY A 104 -12.25 8.35 20.62
C GLY A 104 -11.31 9.37 21.29
N ASP A 105 -10.12 8.94 21.72
CA ASP A 105 -9.17 9.75 22.46
C ASP A 105 -8.13 10.37 21.52
N VAL A 106 -8.06 11.70 21.52
CA VAL A 106 -7.12 12.46 20.70
C VAL A 106 -5.67 12.20 21.12
N ASP A 107 -5.40 12.04 22.42
CA ASP A 107 -4.03 11.80 22.89
C ASP A 107 -3.52 10.43 22.43
N ARG A 108 -4.42 9.42 22.40
CA ARG A 108 -4.12 8.12 21.81
C ARG A 108 -3.79 8.24 20.32
N ILE A 109 -4.59 9.00 19.56
CA ILE A 109 -4.37 9.23 18.12
C ILE A 109 -3.01 9.91 17.88
N VAL A 110 -2.71 10.98 18.62
CA VAL A 110 -1.43 11.70 18.52
C VAL A 110 -0.26 10.77 18.86
N SER A 111 -0.39 9.94 19.89
CA SER A 111 0.63 8.96 20.26
C SER A 111 0.89 7.95 19.14
N ASP A 112 -0.16 7.43 18.49
CA ASP A 112 -0.02 6.48 17.37
C ASP A 112 0.69 7.12 16.17
N LEU A 113 0.24 8.30 15.75
CA LEU A 113 0.83 9.02 14.64
C LEU A 113 2.29 9.43 14.91
N THR A 114 2.61 9.77 16.16
CA THR A 114 3.99 10.06 16.58
C THR A 114 4.87 8.83 16.49
N GLU A 115 4.38 7.65 16.90
CA GLU A 115 5.10 6.39 16.74
C GLU A 115 5.35 6.08 15.25
N PHE A 116 4.35 6.26 14.39
CA PHE A 116 4.50 6.03 12.95
C PHE A 116 5.56 6.97 12.36
N ALA A 117 5.49 8.27 12.69
CA ALA A 117 6.46 9.26 12.25
C ALA A 117 7.89 8.91 12.70
N ARG A 118 8.05 8.47 13.95
CA ARG A 118 9.33 8.01 14.49
C ARG A 118 9.90 6.82 13.71
N LEU A 119 9.06 5.83 13.37
CA LEU A 119 9.47 4.68 12.55
C LEU A 119 9.85 5.08 11.12
N GLY A 120 9.17 6.07 10.54
CA GLY A 120 9.52 6.63 9.23
C GLY A 120 10.86 7.37 9.24
N LEU A 121 11.15 8.08 10.33
CA LEU A 121 12.41 8.80 10.54
C LEU A 121 13.62 7.85 10.64
N GLU A 122 13.42 6.63 11.15
CA GLU A 122 14.47 5.59 11.20
C GLU A 122 14.84 5.02 9.83
N GLN A 123 14.05 5.28 8.78
CA GLN A 123 14.33 4.78 7.44
C GLN A 123 15.38 5.63 6.72
N SER A 124 16.13 4.97 5.82
CA SER A 124 16.98 5.63 4.83
C SER A 124 16.59 5.14 3.43
N PRO A 125 16.11 6.03 2.53
CA PRO A 125 15.70 7.42 2.81
C PRO A 125 14.56 7.49 3.84
N VAL A 126 14.40 8.66 4.49
CA VAL A 126 13.32 8.91 5.45
C VAL A 126 11.96 8.72 4.77
N ILE A 127 11.05 8.04 5.44
CA ILE A 127 9.65 7.92 4.99
C ILE A 127 8.80 8.94 5.76
N ARG A 128 8.09 9.78 5.01
CA ARG A 128 7.17 10.82 5.47
C ARG A 128 5.73 10.30 5.45
N PHE A 129 4.89 10.92 6.29
CA PHE A 129 3.45 10.63 6.36
C PHE A 129 2.64 11.89 6.10
N ALA A 130 1.45 11.74 5.51
CA ALA A 130 0.50 12.82 5.24
C ALA A 130 -0.96 12.34 5.17
#